data_AF-A0A956VYU1-F1
#
_entry.id   AF-A0A956VYU1-F1
#
_cell.length_a   1.000
_cell.length_b   1.000
_cell.length_c   1.000
_cell.angle_alpha   90.00
_cell.angle_beta   90.00
_cell.angle_gamma   90.00
#
_symmetry.space_group_name_H-M   'P 1'
#
loop_
_entity.id
_entity.type
_entity.pdbx_description
1 polymer ?
#
loop_
_entity_poly.entity_id
_entity_poly.type
_entity_poly.pdbx_seq_one_letter_code
_entity_poly.pdbx_strand_id
1 'polypeptide(L)' 'NHMRPVPGLPALIAPMGFTEEGLPVGLEILGRPWSEPTLIKLASGFEAVTDNRRVPESTPPLPGESFEY' A
#
# COMPACT_ATOMS: atom_id res chain seq x y z
N ASN A 1 -4.06 -3.43 21.51
CA ASN A 1 -5.41 -3.06 21.03
C ASN A 1 -5.29 -2.80 19.53
N HIS A 2 -5.54 -3.80 18.68
CA HIS A 2 -5.35 -3.66 17.23
C HIS A 2 -6.46 -2.79 16.66
N MET A 3 -6.11 -1.63 16.09
CA MET A 3 -7.02 -0.85 15.27
C MET A 3 -7.43 -1.71 14.09
N ARG A 4 -8.59 -2.36 14.20
CA ARG A 4 -9.36 -2.85 13.06
C ARG A 4 -10.38 -1.78 12.71
N PRO A 5 -10.84 -1.69 11.45
CA PRO A 5 -11.88 -0.74 11.11
C PRO A 5 -13.07 -0.99 12.04
N VAL A 6 -13.60 0.08 12.63
CA VAL A 6 -14.95 0.05 13.19
C VAL A 6 -15.86 -0.50 12.08
N PRO A 7 -16.68 -1.55 12.34
CA PRO A 7 -17.48 -2.17 11.29
C PRO A 7 -18.24 -1.11 10.48
N GLY A 8 -18.02 -1.08 9.17
CA GLY A 8 -18.69 -0.16 8.24
C GLY A 8 -17.91 1.07 7.79
N LEU A 9 -16.69 1.29 8.26
CA LEU A 9 -15.80 2.33 7.71
C LEU A 9 -14.87 1.74 6.64
N PRO A 10 -14.74 2.37 5.46
CA PRO A 10 -13.77 1.94 4.46
C PRO A 10 -12.35 2.31 4.90
N ALA A 11 -11.39 1.45 4.59
CA ALA A 11 -9.98 1.60 4.87
C ALA A 11 -9.15 1.13 3.67
N LEU A 12 -8.00 1.74 3.42
CA LEU A 12 -7.07 1.39 2.35
C LEU A 12 -5.62 1.47 2.84
N ILE A 13 -4.80 0.47 2.50
CA ILE A 13 -3.37 0.44 2.82
C ILE A 13 -2.52 0.68 1.55
N ALA A 14 -1.59 1.64 1.60
CA ALA A 14 -0.64 1.93 0.52
C ALA A 14 0.82 1.71 0.96
N PRO A 15 1.76 1.32 0.07
CA PRO A 15 3.17 1.12 0.44
C PRO A 15 3.87 2.43 0.84
N MET A 16 4.38 2.53 2.07
CA MET A 16 5.10 3.72 2.57
C MET A 16 6.62 3.58 2.49
N GLY A 17 7.14 2.39 2.19
CA GLY A 17 8.56 2.12 2.07
C GLY A 17 8.99 1.01 3.03
N PHE A 18 10.21 1.13 3.55
CA PHE A 18 10.85 0.09 4.35
C PHE A 18 11.52 0.67 5.59
N THR A 19 11.59 -0.11 6.66
CA THR A 19 12.42 0.22 7.84
C THR A 19 13.90 0.14 7.50
N GLU A 20 14.77 0.60 8.41
CA GLU A 20 16.23 0.43 8.28
C GLU A 20 16.65 -1.04 8.17
N GLU A 21 15.88 -1.94 8.76
CA GLU A 21 16.05 -3.40 8.71
C GLU A 21 15.46 -4.04 7.43
N GLY A 22 14.92 -3.23 6.52
CA GLY A 22 14.36 -3.71 5.25
C GLY A 22 12.97 -4.34 5.36
N LEU A 23 12.21 -4.07 6.44
CA LEU A 23 10.84 -4.56 6.59
C LEU A 23 9.84 -3.59 5.93
N PRO A 24 8.85 -4.08 5.15
CA PRO A 24 7.89 -3.22 4.47
C PRO A 24 6.96 -2.51 5.48
N VAL A 25 6.68 -1.23 5.22
CA VAL A 25 5.79 -0.39 6.02
C VAL A 25 4.61 0.07 5.16
N GLY A 26 3.39 -0.03 5.69
CA GLY A 26 2.17 0.43 5.03
C GLY A 26 1.59 1.70 5.68
N LEU A 27 1.01 2.57 4.86
CA LEU A 27 0.16 3.69 5.26
C LEU A 27 -1.30 3.27 5.25
N GLU A 28 -1.98 3.27 6.39
CA GLU A 28 -3.42 3.03 6.47
C GLU A 28 -4.20 4.35 6.41
N ILE A 29 -5.14 4.46 5.47
CA ILE A 29 -6.03 5.61 5.29
C ILE A 29 -7.46 5.17 5.63
N LEU A 30 -8.06 5.82 6.62
CA LEU A 30 -9.43 5.58 7.04
C LEU A 30 -10.38 6.61 6.43
N GLY A 31 -11.49 6.14 5.87
CA GLY A 31 -12.52 6.97 5.26
C GLY A 31 -13.82 6.98 6.06
N ARG A 32 -14.69 7.94 5.71
CA ARG A 32 -16.10 7.93 6.13
C ARG A 32 -16.86 6.85 5.33
N PRO A 33 -18.04 6.39 5.79
CA PRO A 33 -18.86 5.47 5.00
C PRO A 33 -19.05 5.95 3.56
N TRP A 34 -18.95 5.03 2.58
CA TRP A 34 -19.13 5.28 1.14
C TRP A 34 -18.13 6.26 0.49
N SER A 35 -16.94 6.43 1.09
CA SER A 35 -15.88 7.33 0.58
C SER A 35 -14.77 6.62 -0.18
N GLU A 36 -14.99 5.39 -0.64
CA GLU A 36 -14.03 4.58 -1.42
C GLU A 36 -13.45 5.33 -2.63
N PRO A 37 -14.22 6.11 -3.43
CA PRO A 37 -13.64 6.84 -4.55
C PRO A 37 -12.61 7.89 -4.11
N THR A 38 -12.74 8.44 -2.90
CA THR A 38 -11.78 9.38 -2.34
C THR A 38 -10.54 8.65 -1.85
N LEU A 39 -10.72 7.52 -1.15
CA LEU A 39 -9.60 6.69 -0.68
C LEU A 39 -8.73 6.19 -1.85
N ILE A 40 -9.35 5.73 -2.93
CA ILE A 40 -8.64 5.28 -4.14
C ILE A 40 -7.82 6.42 -4.76
N LYS A 41 -8.39 7.63 -4.87
CA LYS A 41 -7.68 8.80 -5.39
C LYS A 41 -6.48 9.19 -4.52
N LEU A 42 -6.65 9.18 -3.20
CA LEU A 42 -5.57 9.50 -2.27
C LEU A 42 -4.44 8.47 -2.36
N ALA A 43 -4.78 7.19 -2.35
CA ALA A 43 -3.82 6.10 -2.46
C ALA A 43 -3.04 6.15 -3.78
N SER A 44 -3.76 6.30 -4.90
CA SER A 44 -3.15 6.38 -6.23
C SER A 44 -2.25 7.61 -6.38
N GLY A 45 -2.67 8.77 -5.88
CA GLY A 45 -1.84 9.97 -5.89
C GLY A 45 -0.59 9.85 -5.01
N PHE A 46 -0.72 9.21 -3.84
CA PHE A 46 0.41 8.92 -2.97
C PHE A 46 1.41 7.95 -3.62
N GLU A 47 0.92 6.87 -4.22
CA GLU A 47 1.75 5.89 -4.92
C GLU A 47 2.50 6.52 -6.11
N ALA A 48 1.81 7.31 -6.92
CA ALA A 48 2.40 7.98 -8.09
C ALA A 48 3.54 8.97 -7.75
N VAL A 49 3.58 9.51 -6.53
CA VAL A 49 4.62 10.46 -6.09
C VAL A 49 5.75 9.75 -5.35
N THR A 50 5.50 8.58 -4.77
CA THR A 50 6.46 7.92 -3.87
C THR A 50 7.15 6.69 -4.45
N ASP A 51 6.46 5.90 -5.29
CA ASP A 51 6.98 4.68 -5.90
C ASP A 51 7.73 3.75 -4.91
N ASN A 52 7.14 3.59 -3.72
CA ASN A 52 7.80 2.90 -2.59
C ASN A 52 7.79 1.37 -2.69
N ARG A 53 7.08 0.80 -3.68
CA ARG A 53 6.91 -0.64 -3.80
C ARG A 53 8.19 -1.27 -4.36
N ARG A 54 8.58 -2.42 -3.81
CA ARG A 54 9.74 -3.20 -4.30
C ARG A 54 9.40 -4.68 -4.37
N VAL A 55 10.03 -5.38 -5.31
CA VAL A 55 9.93 -6.83 -5.45
C VAL A 55 10.62 -7.51 -4.26
N PRO A 56 10.02 -8.53 -3.63
CA PRO A 56 10.67 -9.26 -2.54
C PRO A 56 11.85 -10.09 -3.04
N GLU A 57 12.96 -10.07 -2.29
CA GLU A 57 14.17 -10.85 -2.61
C GLU A 57 13.96 -12.36 -2.55
N SER A 58 13.03 -12.82 -1.70
CA SER A 58 12.71 -14.24 -1.53
C SER A 58 12.02 -14.86 -2.75
N THR A 59 11.54 -14.07 -3.70
CA THR A 59 10.82 -14.56 -4.88
C THR A 59 11.10 -13.65 -6.09
N PRO A 60 12.32 -13.70 -6.64
CA PRO A 60 12.69 -12.88 -7.79
C PRO A 60 11.97 -13.34 -9.07
N PRO A 61 11.90 -12.49 -10.12
CA PRO A 61 11.37 -12.87 -11.42
C PRO A 61 12.13 -14.06 -12.03
N LEU A 62 11.43 -14.87 -12.82
CA LEU A 62 12.05 -15.97 -13.55
C LEU A 62 12.96 -15.43 -14.68
N PRO A 63 13.94 -16.22 -15.17
CA PRO A 63 14.79 -15.80 -16.27
C PRO A 63 13.95 -15.41 -17.51
N GLY A 64 14.03 -14.14 -17.91
CA GLY A 64 13.30 -13.58 -19.05
C GLY A 64 11.99 -12.85 -18.70
N GLU A 65 11.62 -12.77 -17.42
CA GLU A 65 10.42 -12.07 -16.96
C GLU A 65 10.75 -10.68 -16.39
N SER A 66 10.01 -9.65 -16.82
CA SER A 66 10.11 -8.28 -16.32
C SER A 66 8.74 -7.77 -15.90
N PHE A 67 8.64 -7.23 -14.69
CA PHE A 67 7.42 -6.61 -14.18
C PHE A 67 7.59 -5.09 -14.16
N GLU A 68 6.71 -4.39 -14.86
CA GLU A 68 6.49 -2.94 -14.69
C GLU A 68 5.26 -2.76 -13.79
N TYR A 69 5.35 -1.89 -12.79
CA TYR A 69 4.31 -1.63 -11.80
C TYR A 69 3.82 -0.19 -11.90
#